data_AF-A0A6P8YU75-F1
#
_entry.id   AF-A0A6P8YU75-F1
#
_cell.length_a   1.000
_cell.length_b   1.000
_cell.length_c   1.000
_cell.angle_alpha   90.00
_cell.angle_beta   90.00
_cell.angle_gamma   90.00
#
_symmetry.space_group_name_H-M   'P 1'
#
loop_
_entity.id
_entity.type
_entity.pdbx_description
1 polymer ?
#
loop_
_entity_poly.entity_id
_entity_poly.type
_entity_poly.pdbx_seq_one_letter_code
_entity_poly.pdbx_strand_id
1 'polypeptide(L)'
;MLVKDLSMSQVVRLASELKENDAWRRVAGQFDINTGMDLKDRPTAYDFVTSLIDRHITVGHLQYVLDVLKLEEAAKVLCKPEMLRIVRQPYCEETDGCFWGKNGVLQVKAGERLHLKIEADGCPKPTFQWYCENIPVCSEQEYIIPAFSEEEGVYYCTVHQRMDYGWTNTVTSEDITVKLIDEGQEVPQILSFDCSADELECGEELKLSAKVSAGPQPTFSWWHNAKPLEGFKSNVLRIPHVDKDCKGTYELRVKNRFGENSQKFDIKVKARRPNPSEKKALLISIEDYKDNRLHTPHNDAKALKECLEKYDFHCTLEQDLPANQIEKVVEKFFATLQKDAFVLFYFGGHGMMENRVLYMIGSDADFSPQNFIKYVVSEDSVIDAVQKYQPLMFASILDMCQNSANCDNFPKIESKQTWDCTLFRCYSTSQNRKALEKKGSENSVYVKHLREALLRDKDSTFYDLINKVNRSVINEEEDTGQMPEVRAIRIHDFKLSDAVRSSE
;
A
#
# COMPACT_ATOMS: atom_id res chain seq x y z
N MET A 1 -10.17 67.16 -44.77
CA MET A 1 -10.04 67.68 -43.40
C MET A 1 -8.66 68.30 -43.26
N LEU A 2 -8.62 69.59 -42.91
CA LEU A 2 -7.41 70.33 -42.59
C LEU A 2 -7.12 70.21 -41.09
N VAL A 3 -5.87 70.40 -40.68
CA VAL A 3 -5.49 70.38 -39.24
C VAL A 3 -6.27 71.44 -38.45
N LYS A 4 -6.68 72.55 -39.11
CA LYS A 4 -7.56 73.58 -38.54
C LYS A 4 -8.97 73.08 -38.15
N ASP A 5 -9.40 71.96 -38.74
CA ASP A 5 -10.71 71.37 -38.48
C ASP A 5 -10.68 70.40 -37.27
N LEU A 6 -9.50 70.17 -36.67
CA LEU A 6 -9.37 69.40 -35.44
C LEU A 6 -10.02 70.15 -34.27
N SER A 7 -10.69 69.41 -33.39
CA SER A 7 -11.22 69.98 -32.16
C SER A 7 -10.08 70.44 -31.23
N MET A 8 -10.37 71.39 -30.34
CA MET A 8 -9.35 71.91 -29.41
C MET A 8 -8.74 70.80 -28.53
N SER A 9 -9.50 69.76 -28.17
CA SER A 9 -8.93 68.61 -27.44
C SER A 9 -7.95 67.80 -28.27
N GLN A 10 -8.24 67.58 -29.55
CA GLN A 10 -7.34 66.86 -30.45
C GLN A 10 -6.04 67.65 -30.63
N VAL A 11 -6.12 68.98 -30.75
CA VAL A 11 -4.94 69.86 -30.80
C VAL A 11 -4.10 69.73 -29.52
N VAL A 12 -4.74 69.80 -28.35
CA VAL A 12 -4.04 69.69 -27.06
C VAL A 12 -3.46 68.30 -26.84
N ARG A 13 -4.22 67.23 -27.14
CA ARG A 13 -3.77 65.84 -27.01
C ARG A 13 -2.63 65.57 -27.98
N LEU A 14 -2.76 65.93 -29.25
CA LEU A 14 -1.70 65.79 -30.25
C LEU A 14 -0.43 66.54 -29.82
N ALA A 15 -0.55 67.76 -29.30
CA ALA A 15 0.59 68.50 -28.77
C ALA A 15 1.22 67.80 -27.55
N SER A 16 0.42 67.16 -26.69
CA SER A 16 0.92 66.37 -25.55
C SER A 16 1.67 65.12 -26.01
N GLU A 17 1.10 64.32 -26.91
CA GLU A 17 1.75 63.12 -27.46
C GLU A 17 3.05 63.50 -28.19
N LEU A 18 3.05 64.60 -28.95
CA LEU A 18 4.23 65.07 -29.67
C LEU A 18 5.27 65.77 -28.78
N LYS A 19 4.91 66.19 -27.57
CA LYS A 19 5.84 66.74 -26.59
C LYS A 19 6.76 65.64 -26.04
N GLU A 20 6.27 64.40 -25.94
CA GLU A 20 7.10 63.29 -25.50
C GLU A 20 8.32 63.13 -26.42
N ASN A 21 9.50 63.05 -25.80
CA ASN A 21 10.79 62.93 -26.48
C ASN A 21 11.05 64.00 -27.57
N ASP A 22 10.45 65.19 -27.44
CA ASP A 22 10.53 66.26 -28.44
C ASP A 22 10.15 65.80 -29.87
N ALA A 23 9.25 64.82 -29.98
CA ALA A 23 8.84 64.24 -31.26
C ALA A 23 8.32 65.29 -32.25
N TRP A 24 7.68 66.34 -31.77
CA TRP A 24 7.23 67.49 -32.56
C TRP A 24 8.35 68.11 -33.42
N ARG A 25 9.63 68.11 -32.98
CA ARG A 25 10.76 68.62 -33.78
C ARG A 25 11.06 67.74 -34.99
N ARG A 26 10.95 66.41 -34.82
CA ARG A 26 11.12 65.44 -35.91
C ARG A 26 10.01 65.58 -36.95
N VAL A 27 8.78 65.79 -36.48
CA VAL A 27 7.63 66.07 -37.36
C VAL A 27 7.81 67.41 -38.08
N ALA A 28 8.26 68.46 -37.39
CA ALA A 28 8.51 69.78 -37.98
C ALA A 28 9.51 69.74 -39.15
N GLY A 29 10.57 68.93 -39.03
CA GLY A 29 11.53 68.74 -40.11
C GLY A 29 10.97 68.09 -41.38
N GLN A 30 9.84 67.38 -41.31
CA GLN A 30 9.16 66.81 -42.49
C GLN A 30 8.27 67.83 -43.23
N PHE A 31 8.00 68.98 -42.60
CA PHE A 31 7.22 70.08 -43.19
C PHE A 31 8.09 71.30 -43.53
N ASP A 32 9.42 71.15 -43.54
CA ASP A 32 10.39 72.23 -43.73
C ASP A 32 10.19 73.41 -42.77
N ILE A 33 9.68 73.15 -41.56
CA ILE A 33 9.45 74.18 -40.54
C ILE A 33 10.72 74.37 -39.73
N ASN A 34 11.39 75.51 -39.92
CA ASN A 34 12.56 75.88 -39.15
C ASN A 34 12.14 76.37 -37.76
N THR A 35 12.27 75.50 -36.76
CA THR A 35 11.85 75.79 -35.39
C THR A 35 12.51 77.03 -34.75
N GLY A 36 13.64 77.53 -35.28
CA GLY A 36 14.33 78.73 -34.79
C GLY A 36 14.01 80.03 -35.56
N MET A 37 13.34 79.96 -36.72
CA MET A 37 13.00 81.12 -37.56
C MET A 37 11.49 81.27 -37.81
N ASP A 38 10.79 80.14 -37.91
CA ASP A 38 9.39 80.08 -38.32
C ASP A 38 8.39 79.98 -37.16
N LEU A 39 8.90 79.82 -35.93
CA LEU A 39 8.11 79.74 -34.69
C LEU A 39 8.58 80.81 -33.69
N LYS A 40 7.79 81.06 -32.65
CA LYS A 40 8.14 82.00 -31.55
C LYS A 40 9.43 81.59 -30.84
N ASP A 41 10.09 82.55 -30.19
CA ASP A 41 11.28 82.27 -29.36
C ASP A 41 10.95 81.24 -28.27
N ARG A 42 11.74 80.14 -28.23
CA ARG A 42 11.49 78.91 -27.44
C ARG A 42 10.14 78.22 -27.72
N PRO A 43 9.95 77.67 -28.93
CA PRO A 43 8.66 77.09 -29.33
C PRO A 43 8.32 75.80 -28.57
N THR A 44 7.03 75.58 -28.32
CA THR A 44 6.48 74.35 -27.73
C THR A 44 5.85 73.43 -28.79
N ALA A 45 5.56 72.18 -28.42
CA ALA A 45 4.79 71.26 -29.25
C ALA A 45 3.41 71.82 -29.63
N TYR A 46 2.79 72.62 -28.76
CA TYR A 46 1.53 73.30 -29.05
C TYR A 46 1.72 74.39 -30.12
N ASP A 47 2.76 75.23 -30.00
CA ASP A 47 3.08 76.24 -31.01
C ASP A 47 3.33 75.59 -32.38
N PHE A 48 3.97 74.43 -32.40
CA PHE A 48 4.16 73.62 -33.61
C PHE A 48 2.82 73.18 -34.22
N VAL A 49 1.91 72.58 -33.44
CA VAL A 49 0.60 72.13 -33.96
C VAL A 49 -0.22 73.33 -34.47
N THR A 50 -0.20 74.47 -33.77
CA THR A 50 -0.82 75.72 -34.25
C THR A 50 -0.19 76.20 -35.57
N SER A 51 1.12 76.04 -35.73
CA SER A 51 1.81 76.41 -36.97
C SER A 51 1.41 75.55 -38.18
N LEU A 52 0.96 74.30 -37.95
CA LEU A 52 0.40 73.43 -38.99
C LEU A 52 -1.01 73.88 -39.41
N ILE A 53 -1.79 74.43 -38.47
CA ILE A 53 -3.10 75.04 -38.72
C ILE A 53 -2.93 76.23 -39.67
N ASP A 54 -1.98 77.12 -39.36
CA ASP A 54 -1.70 78.33 -40.14
C ASP A 54 -1.19 78.01 -41.55
N ARG A 55 -0.46 76.90 -41.71
CA ARG A 55 0.06 76.41 -43.00
C ARG A 55 -0.95 75.61 -43.82
N HIS A 56 -2.20 75.47 -43.34
CA HIS A 56 -3.25 74.70 -44.01
C HIS A 56 -2.83 73.26 -44.35
N ILE A 57 -2.10 72.61 -43.44
CA ILE A 57 -1.73 71.19 -43.60
C ILE A 57 -3.01 70.33 -43.55
N THR A 58 -3.08 69.31 -44.40
CA THR A 58 -4.17 68.32 -44.36
C THR A 58 -3.94 67.31 -43.26
N VAL A 59 -5.02 66.83 -42.62
CA VAL A 59 -4.91 65.78 -41.60
C VAL A 59 -4.32 64.50 -42.20
N GLY A 60 -4.62 64.19 -43.47
CA GLY A 60 -4.04 63.03 -44.15
C GLY A 60 -2.53 63.12 -44.36
N HIS A 61 -2.00 64.31 -44.66
CA HIS A 61 -0.55 64.50 -44.78
C HIS A 61 0.14 64.43 -43.41
N LEU A 62 -0.47 65.01 -42.37
CA LEU A 62 0.04 64.89 -41.01
C LEU A 62 0.02 63.43 -40.53
N GLN A 63 -1.08 62.71 -40.75
CA GLN A 63 -1.21 61.29 -40.46
C GLN A 63 -0.08 60.48 -41.11
N TYR A 64 0.15 60.66 -42.41
CA TYR A 64 1.22 59.98 -43.15
C TYR A 64 2.60 60.21 -42.50
N VAL A 65 2.90 61.46 -42.11
CA VAL A 65 4.18 61.78 -41.46
C VAL A 65 4.29 61.10 -40.08
N LEU A 66 3.21 61.09 -39.29
CA LEU A 66 3.22 60.42 -37.98
C LEU A 66 3.43 58.91 -38.13
N ASP A 67 2.81 58.28 -39.13
CA ASP A 67 2.97 56.86 -39.43
C ASP A 67 4.41 56.53 -39.87
N VAL A 68 4.99 57.34 -40.77
CA VAL A 68 6.40 57.19 -41.21
C VAL A 68 7.37 57.32 -40.03
N LEU A 69 7.09 58.22 -39.10
CA LEU A 69 7.93 58.43 -37.92
C LEU A 69 7.65 57.46 -36.77
N LYS A 70 6.69 56.54 -36.94
CA LYS A 70 6.21 55.56 -35.95
C LYS A 70 5.70 56.21 -34.66
N LEU A 71 4.99 57.32 -34.78
CA LEU A 71 4.38 58.05 -33.66
C LEU A 71 2.91 57.61 -33.48
N GLU A 72 2.71 56.34 -33.09
CA GLU A 72 1.40 55.69 -33.08
C GLU A 72 0.38 56.38 -32.15
N GLU A 73 0.78 56.85 -30.97
CA GLU A 73 -0.13 57.54 -30.05
C GLU A 73 -0.57 58.90 -30.58
N ALA A 74 0.33 59.65 -31.23
CA ALA A 74 -0.01 60.90 -31.90
C ALA A 74 -0.91 60.67 -33.14
N ALA A 75 -0.64 59.61 -33.91
CA ALA A 75 -1.44 59.18 -35.05
C ALA A 75 -2.88 58.83 -34.63
N LYS A 76 -3.08 58.15 -33.50
CA LYS A 76 -4.42 57.82 -32.96
C LYS A 76 -5.30 59.05 -32.69
N VAL A 77 -4.71 60.21 -32.41
CA VAL A 77 -5.46 61.46 -32.17
C VAL A 77 -6.14 61.98 -33.45
N LEU A 78 -5.55 61.69 -34.60
CA LEU A 78 -6.01 62.13 -35.91
C LEU A 78 -7.02 61.16 -36.56
N CYS A 79 -7.16 59.95 -36.01
CA CYS A 79 -8.16 58.99 -36.44
C CYS A 79 -9.57 59.57 -36.26
N LYS A 80 -10.46 59.30 -37.22
CA LYS A 80 -11.87 59.64 -37.07
C LYS A 80 -12.44 58.80 -35.92
N PRO A 81 -13.08 59.41 -34.91
CA PRO A 81 -13.70 58.63 -33.84
C PRO A 81 -14.75 57.69 -34.41
N GLU A 82 -14.61 56.40 -34.13
CA GLU A 82 -15.58 55.38 -34.48
C GLU A 82 -16.31 54.95 -33.21
N MET A 83 -17.64 54.91 -33.29
CA MET A 83 -18.49 54.58 -32.16
C MET A 83 -18.18 53.18 -31.67
N LEU A 84 -17.93 53.06 -30.37
CA LEU A 84 -17.82 51.76 -29.71
C LEU A 84 -19.05 50.90 -29.98
N ARG A 85 -18.83 49.72 -30.54
CA ARG A 85 -19.85 48.70 -30.71
C ARG A 85 -19.26 47.31 -30.56
N ILE A 86 -20.04 46.40 -29.98
CA ILE A 86 -19.74 44.97 -30.03
C ILE A 86 -20.15 44.50 -31.44
N VAL A 87 -19.18 43.99 -32.20
CA VAL A 87 -19.39 43.46 -33.55
C VAL A 87 -19.81 42.00 -33.50
N ARG A 88 -19.29 41.26 -32.51
CA ARG A 88 -19.67 39.89 -32.23
C ARG A 88 -19.82 39.71 -30.73
N GLN A 89 -21.01 39.27 -30.33
CA GLN A 89 -21.29 38.88 -28.96
C GLN A 89 -20.34 37.76 -28.51
N PRO A 90 -20.11 37.61 -27.20
CA PRO A 90 -19.33 36.52 -26.64
C PRO A 90 -19.64 35.16 -27.28
N TYR A 91 -18.60 34.41 -27.61
CA TYR A 91 -18.72 33.03 -28.10
C TYR A 91 -17.55 32.19 -27.59
N CYS A 92 -17.74 30.86 -27.58
CA CYS A 92 -16.64 29.93 -27.33
C CYS A 92 -15.94 29.61 -28.65
N GLU A 93 -14.62 29.78 -28.72
CA GLU A 93 -13.82 29.25 -29.82
C GLU A 93 -13.82 27.72 -29.74
N GLU A 94 -13.94 27.02 -30.87
CA GLU A 94 -14.10 25.56 -30.88
C GLU A 94 -12.94 24.87 -30.14
N THR A 95 -13.30 24.20 -29.05
CA THR A 95 -12.42 23.34 -28.26
C THR A 95 -13.08 21.98 -28.09
N ASP A 96 -12.27 20.92 -28.05
CA ASP A 96 -12.77 19.58 -27.75
C ASP A 96 -13.51 19.60 -26.40
N GLY A 97 -14.71 19.01 -26.36
CA GLY A 97 -15.52 18.91 -25.14
C GLY A 97 -16.37 20.13 -24.78
N CYS A 98 -16.38 21.20 -25.59
CA CYS A 98 -17.35 22.30 -25.48
C CYS A 98 -18.46 22.18 -26.52
N PHE A 99 -19.73 22.28 -26.10
CA PHE A 99 -20.85 22.27 -27.04
C PHE A 99 -22.06 23.07 -26.56
N TRP A 100 -22.79 23.66 -27.51
CA TRP A 100 -23.98 24.45 -27.24
C TRP A 100 -25.20 23.56 -27.06
N GLY A 101 -25.86 23.65 -25.91
CA GLY A 101 -27.15 23.01 -25.66
C GLY A 101 -28.29 23.73 -26.39
N LYS A 102 -29.44 23.05 -26.54
CA LYS A 102 -30.65 23.57 -27.22
C LYS A 102 -31.20 24.88 -26.64
N ASN A 103 -30.79 25.25 -25.43
CA ASN A 103 -31.28 26.42 -24.70
C ASN A 103 -30.27 27.59 -24.74
N GLY A 104 -29.22 27.52 -25.57
CA GLY A 104 -28.16 28.56 -25.62
C GLY A 104 -27.19 28.52 -24.43
N VAL A 105 -27.18 27.42 -23.66
CA VAL A 105 -26.23 27.19 -22.57
C VAL A 105 -25.01 26.48 -23.15
N LEU A 106 -23.81 27.03 -22.91
CA LEU A 106 -22.56 26.38 -23.26
C LEU A 106 -22.29 25.28 -22.24
N GLN A 107 -22.08 24.07 -22.71
CA GLN A 107 -21.75 22.94 -21.86
C GLN A 107 -20.30 22.51 -22.10
N VAL A 108 -19.55 22.30 -21.03
CA VAL A 108 -18.11 22.03 -21.05
C VAL A 108 -17.82 20.79 -20.23
N LYS A 109 -17.10 19.81 -20.77
CA LYS A 109 -16.69 18.64 -20.00
C LYS A 109 -15.62 18.97 -18.97
N ALA A 110 -15.63 18.28 -17.83
CA ALA A 110 -14.62 18.47 -16.79
C ALA A 110 -13.20 18.15 -17.28
N GLY A 111 -12.26 19.04 -16.97
CA GLY A 111 -10.87 18.97 -17.39
C GLY A 111 -10.57 19.55 -18.79
N GLU A 112 -11.60 19.87 -19.57
CA GLU A 112 -11.43 20.42 -20.92
C GLU A 112 -11.22 21.94 -20.90
N ARG A 113 -10.69 22.47 -22.00
CA ARG A 113 -10.38 23.90 -22.14
C ARG A 113 -11.62 24.71 -22.53
N LEU A 114 -11.98 25.71 -21.72
CA LEU A 114 -12.95 26.75 -22.09
C LEU A 114 -12.21 27.96 -22.68
N HIS A 115 -12.65 28.45 -23.84
CA HIS A 115 -12.04 29.60 -24.51
C HIS A 115 -13.12 30.58 -24.99
N LEU A 116 -13.36 31.62 -24.20
CA LEU A 116 -14.34 32.67 -24.50
C LEU A 116 -13.69 33.84 -25.25
N LYS A 117 -14.36 34.35 -26.28
CA LYS A 117 -13.91 35.47 -27.12
C LYS A 117 -15.05 36.44 -27.36
N ILE A 118 -14.71 37.72 -27.52
CA ILE A 118 -15.64 38.77 -27.93
C ILE A 118 -14.95 39.64 -29.01
N GLU A 119 -15.72 40.23 -29.92
CA GLU A 119 -15.19 41.15 -30.93
C GLU A 119 -15.88 42.51 -30.80
N ALA A 120 -15.09 43.56 -30.64
CA ALA A 120 -15.59 44.93 -30.55
C ALA A 120 -14.77 45.86 -31.43
N ASP A 121 -15.43 46.88 -31.94
CA ASP A 121 -14.90 47.87 -32.86
C ASP A 121 -15.07 49.27 -32.25
N GLY A 122 -14.12 50.14 -32.56
CA GLY A 122 -14.07 51.49 -32.01
C GLY A 122 -12.70 52.14 -32.15
N CYS A 123 -12.70 53.45 -32.39
CA CYS A 123 -11.51 54.28 -32.36
C CYS A 123 -11.73 55.47 -31.42
N PRO A 124 -10.91 55.65 -30.35
CA PRO A 124 -9.71 54.91 -29.98
C PRO A 124 -9.94 53.42 -29.64
N LYS A 125 -8.88 52.59 -29.68
CA LYS A 125 -8.94 51.13 -29.49
C LYS A 125 -9.64 50.78 -28.16
N PRO A 126 -10.65 49.90 -28.14
CA PRO A 126 -11.33 49.51 -26.92
C PRO A 126 -10.49 48.61 -26.00
N THR A 127 -10.85 48.56 -24.72
CA THR A 127 -10.33 47.65 -23.70
C THR A 127 -11.46 46.78 -23.14
N PHE A 128 -11.13 45.62 -22.56
CA PHE A 128 -12.10 44.58 -22.21
C PHE A 128 -12.03 44.24 -20.71
N GLN A 129 -13.15 43.76 -20.16
CA GLN A 129 -13.20 43.20 -18.82
C GLN A 129 -14.29 42.12 -18.75
N TRP A 130 -13.88 40.86 -18.59
CA TRP A 130 -14.74 39.71 -18.37
C TRP A 130 -15.14 39.59 -16.91
N TYR A 131 -16.36 39.12 -16.70
CA TYR A 131 -16.96 38.80 -15.42
C TYR A 131 -17.50 37.37 -15.43
N CYS A 132 -17.40 36.69 -14.29
CA CYS A 132 -18.13 35.46 -13.98
C CYS A 132 -18.90 35.70 -12.67
N GLU A 133 -20.22 35.57 -12.68
CA GLU A 133 -21.07 35.85 -11.51
C GLU A 133 -20.79 37.23 -10.87
N ASN A 134 -20.57 38.24 -11.72
CA ASN A 134 -20.20 39.62 -11.36
C ASN A 134 -18.79 39.79 -10.74
N ILE A 135 -17.96 38.75 -10.72
CA ILE A 135 -16.56 38.82 -10.28
C ILE A 135 -15.67 39.06 -11.51
N PRO A 136 -14.80 40.09 -11.53
CA PRO A 136 -13.88 40.31 -12.66
C PRO A 136 -12.84 39.19 -12.75
N VAL A 137 -12.73 38.55 -13.93
CA VAL A 137 -11.85 37.37 -14.14
C VAL A 137 -10.71 37.59 -15.15
N CYS A 138 -10.88 38.49 -16.13
CA CYS A 138 -9.88 38.73 -17.18
C CYS A 138 -10.06 40.10 -17.83
N SER A 139 -8.97 40.83 -18.13
CA SER A 139 -9.02 42.16 -18.77
C SER A 139 -8.58 42.15 -20.25
N GLU A 140 -8.50 40.96 -20.84
CA GLU A 140 -8.14 40.76 -22.24
C GLU A 140 -9.39 40.52 -23.11
N GLN A 141 -9.22 40.62 -24.43
CA GLN A 141 -10.30 40.33 -25.38
C GLN A 141 -10.72 38.85 -25.35
N GLU A 142 -9.83 37.96 -24.95
CA GLU A 142 -10.03 36.51 -24.87
C GLU A 142 -9.84 36.04 -23.43
N TYR A 143 -10.67 35.10 -22.97
CA TYR A 143 -10.57 34.47 -21.66
C TYR A 143 -10.46 32.94 -21.79
N ILE A 144 -9.38 32.37 -21.27
CA ILE A 144 -9.06 30.95 -21.41
C ILE A 144 -8.97 30.30 -20.02
N ILE A 145 -9.75 29.25 -19.81
CA ILE A 145 -9.63 28.34 -18.66
C ILE A 145 -9.05 27.02 -19.19
N PRO A 146 -7.78 26.68 -18.86
CA PRO A 146 -7.11 25.51 -19.42
C PRO A 146 -7.76 24.16 -19.08
N ALA A 147 -8.35 24.04 -17.89
CA ALA A 147 -9.03 22.83 -17.42
C ALA A 147 -10.24 23.23 -16.57
N PHE A 148 -11.43 23.17 -17.16
CA PHE A 148 -12.69 23.61 -16.57
C PHE A 148 -13.17 22.60 -15.51
N SER A 149 -13.52 23.07 -14.31
CA SER A 149 -13.94 22.18 -13.21
C SER A 149 -15.04 22.76 -12.33
N GLU A 150 -14.89 23.98 -11.82
CA GLU A 150 -15.81 24.59 -10.85
C GLU A 150 -16.25 25.99 -11.29
N GLU A 151 -15.78 26.44 -12.45
CA GLU A 151 -16.01 27.78 -12.98
C GLU A 151 -17.34 27.89 -13.75
N GLU A 152 -18.36 27.12 -13.35
CA GLU A 152 -19.72 27.25 -13.88
C GLU A 152 -20.32 28.60 -13.49
N GLY A 153 -21.15 29.17 -14.38
CA GLY A 153 -21.82 30.43 -14.08
C GLY A 153 -22.17 31.25 -15.31
N VAL A 154 -22.62 32.47 -15.06
CA VAL A 154 -22.93 33.46 -16.09
C VAL A 154 -21.72 34.35 -16.37
N TYR A 155 -21.28 34.33 -17.63
CA TYR A 155 -20.17 35.10 -18.16
C TYR A 155 -20.65 36.25 -19.03
N TYR A 156 -20.07 37.43 -18.84
CA TYR A 156 -20.28 38.57 -19.72
C TYR A 156 -19.02 39.45 -19.74
N CYS A 157 -18.92 40.34 -20.72
CA CYS A 157 -17.78 41.25 -20.88
C CYS A 157 -18.27 42.70 -21.00
N THR A 158 -17.61 43.62 -20.29
CA THR A 158 -17.76 45.04 -20.52
C THR A 158 -16.62 45.54 -21.41
N VAL A 159 -16.98 46.25 -22.48
CA VAL A 159 -16.04 46.87 -23.39
C VAL A 159 -16.04 48.36 -23.13
N HIS A 160 -14.85 48.92 -22.94
CA HIS A 160 -14.64 50.33 -22.61
C HIS A 160 -13.86 51.02 -23.73
N GLN A 161 -14.30 52.22 -24.10
CA GLN A 161 -13.60 53.09 -25.03
C GLN A 161 -13.38 54.45 -24.38
N ARG A 162 -12.11 54.77 -24.11
CA ARG A 162 -11.72 56.04 -23.50
C ARG A 162 -11.55 57.11 -24.57
N MET A 163 -12.31 58.19 -24.45
CA MET A 163 -12.28 59.34 -25.36
C MET A 163 -11.31 60.43 -24.85
N ASP A 164 -10.89 61.31 -25.76
CA ASP A 164 -9.93 62.40 -25.49
C ASP A 164 -10.32 63.34 -24.35
N TYR A 165 -11.63 63.52 -24.14
CA TYR A 165 -12.19 64.40 -23.11
C TYR A 165 -12.33 63.72 -21.73
N GLY A 166 -11.75 62.54 -21.54
CA GLY A 166 -11.83 61.78 -20.28
C GLY A 166 -13.14 61.02 -20.08
N TRP A 167 -14.10 61.15 -21.01
CA TRP A 167 -15.31 60.35 -21.05
C TRP A 167 -14.99 58.92 -21.50
N THR A 168 -15.65 57.94 -20.89
CA THR A 168 -15.53 56.53 -21.28
C THR A 168 -16.90 56.04 -21.75
N ASN A 169 -16.97 55.60 -23.00
CA ASN A 169 -18.12 54.84 -23.48
C ASN A 169 -17.97 53.39 -23.02
N THR A 170 -19.05 52.81 -22.51
CA THR A 170 -19.08 51.42 -22.07
C THR A 170 -20.25 50.71 -22.71
N VAL A 171 -20.00 49.53 -23.27
CA VAL A 171 -21.04 48.61 -23.75
C VAL A 171 -20.85 47.29 -23.03
N THR A 172 -21.93 46.72 -22.50
CA THR A 172 -21.95 45.39 -21.90
C THR A 172 -22.44 44.38 -22.92
N SER A 173 -21.78 43.23 -23.00
CA SER A 173 -22.20 42.13 -23.86
C SER A 173 -23.48 41.45 -23.38
N GLU A 174 -23.99 40.55 -24.21
CA GLU A 174 -24.92 39.51 -23.76
C GLU A 174 -24.24 38.49 -22.84
N ASP A 175 -25.05 37.76 -22.08
CA ASP A 175 -24.64 36.72 -21.14
C ASP A 175 -24.41 35.38 -21.85
N ILE A 176 -23.33 34.69 -21.48
CA ILE A 176 -23.14 33.25 -21.75
C ILE A 176 -23.29 32.50 -20.43
N THR A 177 -24.28 31.62 -20.34
CA THR A 177 -24.33 30.64 -19.26
C THR A 177 -23.45 29.44 -19.61
N VAL A 178 -22.46 29.14 -18.77
CA VAL A 178 -21.56 28.00 -18.91
C VAL A 178 -21.85 26.97 -17.82
N LYS A 179 -22.05 25.70 -18.20
CA LYS A 179 -22.29 24.58 -17.29
C LYS A 179 -21.30 23.44 -17.50
N LEU A 180 -20.91 22.77 -16.41
CA LEU A 180 -20.07 21.58 -16.47
C LEU A 180 -20.93 20.38 -16.84
N ILE A 181 -20.40 19.54 -17.72
CA ILE A 181 -20.91 18.20 -17.96
C ILE A 181 -20.03 17.22 -17.22
N ASP A 182 -20.64 16.53 -16.26
CA ASP A 182 -20.07 15.31 -15.72
C ASP A 182 -20.66 14.10 -16.42
N GLU A 183 -19.79 13.17 -16.77
CA GLU A 183 -20.20 11.81 -17.07
C GLU A 183 -20.54 11.13 -15.73
N GLY A 184 -21.83 11.01 -15.43
CA GLY A 184 -22.36 10.47 -14.18
C GLY A 184 -22.58 11.56 -13.11
N GLN A 185 -23.80 11.65 -12.57
CA GLN A 185 -24.17 12.59 -11.52
C GLN A 185 -24.43 11.85 -10.21
N GLU A 186 -23.43 11.11 -9.72
CA GLU A 186 -23.61 10.20 -8.60
C GLU A 186 -22.48 10.33 -7.58
N VAL A 187 -22.81 10.12 -6.30
CA VAL A 187 -21.81 9.97 -5.24
C VAL A 187 -20.95 8.74 -5.56
N PRO A 188 -19.62 8.75 -5.32
CA PRO A 188 -18.78 7.61 -5.62
C PRO A 188 -19.27 6.35 -4.89
N GLN A 189 -19.25 5.22 -5.58
CA GLN A 189 -19.63 3.93 -5.03
C GLN A 189 -18.42 3.01 -4.96
N ILE A 190 -18.15 2.48 -3.78
CA ILE A 190 -17.15 1.43 -3.56
C ILE A 190 -17.85 0.10 -3.86
N LEU A 191 -17.52 -0.52 -4.99
CA LEU A 191 -18.17 -1.74 -5.47
C LEU A 191 -17.60 -2.99 -4.80
N SER A 192 -16.28 -3.02 -4.61
CA SER A 192 -15.60 -4.11 -3.92
C SER A 192 -14.32 -3.62 -3.26
N PHE A 193 -13.88 -4.37 -2.25
CA PHE A 193 -12.66 -4.12 -1.51
C PHE A 193 -11.92 -5.44 -1.34
N ASP A 194 -10.67 -5.47 -1.78
CA ASP A 194 -9.81 -6.65 -1.78
C ASP A 194 -8.63 -6.41 -0.82
N CYS A 195 -8.29 -7.43 -0.03
CA CYS A 195 -7.12 -7.47 0.85
C CYS A 195 -6.17 -8.58 0.40
N SER A 196 -4.86 -8.43 0.63
CA SER A 196 -3.87 -9.48 0.35
C SER A 196 -4.07 -10.76 1.17
N ALA A 197 -4.59 -10.65 2.40
CA ALA A 197 -4.88 -11.79 3.28
C ALA A 197 -5.90 -11.42 4.40
N ASP A 198 -6.56 -12.43 4.98
CA ASP A 198 -7.46 -12.25 6.13
C ASP A 198 -6.72 -11.95 7.45
N GLU A 199 -5.46 -12.40 7.54
CA GLU A 199 -4.56 -12.18 8.67
C GLU A 199 -3.10 -12.17 8.17
N LEU A 200 -2.34 -11.14 8.55
CA LEU A 200 -0.96 -10.93 8.09
C LEU A 200 0.06 -11.25 9.18
N GLU A 201 1.20 -11.83 8.80
CA GLU A 201 2.39 -11.96 9.66
C GLU A 201 3.27 -10.71 9.60
N CYS A 202 3.92 -10.35 10.71
CA CYS A 202 4.89 -9.26 10.70
C CYS A 202 5.96 -9.48 9.62
N GLY A 203 6.18 -8.49 8.76
CA GLY A 203 7.12 -8.49 7.64
C GLY A 203 6.47 -8.73 6.26
N GLU A 204 5.22 -9.21 6.21
CA GLU A 204 4.47 -9.39 4.96
C GLU A 204 4.01 -8.04 4.34
N GLU A 205 3.64 -8.06 3.05
CA GLU A 205 3.03 -6.91 2.36
C GLU A 205 1.52 -6.85 2.64
N LEU A 206 1.06 -5.73 3.21
CA LEU A 206 -0.36 -5.38 3.19
C LEU A 206 -0.66 -4.67 1.87
N LYS A 207 -1.58 -5.25 1.09
CA LYS A 207 -2.13 -4.61 -0.10
C LYS A 207 -3.65 -4.54 0.02
N LEU A 208 -4.18 -3.31 0.05
CA LEU A 208 -5.62 -3.05 -0.01
C LEU A 208 -5.94 -2.41 -1.35
N SER A 209 -7.00 -2.86 -2.02
CA SER A 209 -7.45 -2.25 -3.26
C SER A 209 -8.96 -2.21 -3.35
N ALA A 210 -9.50 -1.09 -3.83
CA ALA A 210 -10.94 -0.93 -4.04
C ALA A 210 -11.27 -0.77 -5.53
N LYS A 211 -12.38 -1.38 -5.95
CA LYS A 211 -13.04 -1.04 -7.21
C LYS A 211 -14.08 0.02 -6.94
N VAL A 212 -13.97 1.14 -7.65
CA VAL A 212 -14.81 2.32 -7.45
C VAL A 212 -15.49 2.69 -8.76
N SER A 213 -16.80 2.92 -8.69
CA SER A 213 -17.57 3.59 -9.74
C SER A 213 -17.80 5.03 -9.32
N ALA A 214 -17.41 5.99 -10.16
CA ALA A 214 -17.57 7.40 -9.87
C ALA A 214 -17.68 8.21 -11.15
N GLY A 215 -18.64 9.12 -11.15
CA GLY A 215 -18.79 10.19 -12.13
C GLY A 215 -19.10 11.48 -11.38
N PRO A 216 -18.27 12.53 -11.46
CA PRO A 216 -16.96 12.66 -12.13
C PRO A 216 -15.82 11.94 -11.39
N GLN A 217 -14.58 12.06 -11.89
CA GLN A 217 -13.39 11.43 -11.30
C GLN A 217 -13.26 11.76 -9.80
N PRO A 218 -13.09 10.73 -8.94
CA PRO A 218 -13.02 10.92 -7.50
C PRO A 218 -11.58 11.16 -7.03
N THR A 219 -11.48 11.70 -5.81
CA THR A 219 -10.25 11.73 -5.02
C THR A 219 -10.30 10.65 -3.94
N PHE A 220 -9.13 10.10 -3.59
CA PHE A 220 -8.99 9.04 -2.59
C PHE A 220 -8.18 9.53 -1.39
N SER A 221 -8.60 9.12 -0.19
CA SER A 221 -7.80 9.30 1.03
C SER A 221 -7.92 8.07 1.93
N TRP A 222 -6.80 7.69 2.54
CA TRP A 222 -6.72 6.54 3.43
C TRP A 222 -6.57 6.99 4.88
N TRP A 223 -7.18 6.23 5.78
CA TRP A 223 -7.09 6.45 7.22
C TRP A 223 -6.77 5.14 7.91
N HIS A 224 -6.00 5.21 8.99
CA HIS A 224 -5.68 4.09 9.86
C HIS A 224 -5.94 4.50 11.30
N ASN A 225 -6.78 3.75 12.01
CA ASN A 225 -7.18 4.04 13.39
C ASN A 225 -7.63 5.50 13.57
N ALA A 226 -8.48 5.98 12.65
CA ALA A 226 -9.00 7.35 12.60
C ALA A 226 -7.92 8.47 12.45
N LYS A 227 -6.72 8.13 11.98
CA LYS A 227 -5.69 9.10 11.57
C LYS A 227 -5.48 9.04 10.05
N PRO A 228 -5.34 10.19 9.36
CA PRO A 228 -5.09 10.20 7.93
C PRO A 228 -3.69 9.65 7.61
N LEU A 229 -3.60 8.81 6.58
CA LEU A 229 -2.34 8.33 6.01
C LEU A 229 -1.93 9.26 4.87
N GLU A 230 -0.96 10.14 5.13
CA GLU A 230 -0.47 11.08 4.13
C GLU A 230 0.27 10.37 2.99
N GLY A 231 0.17 10.91 1.78
CA GLY A 231 0.84 10.38 0.57
C GLY A 231 0.06 9.30 -0.18
N PHE A 232 -0.97 8.69 0.41
CA PHE A 232 -1.78 7.65 -0.24
C PHE A 232 -3.05 8.24 -0.87
N LYS A 233 -2.97 8.57 -2.17
CA LYS A 233 -4.05 9.24 -2.93
C LYS A 233 -4.66 8.38 -4.05
N SER A 234 -4.42 7.07 -4.03
CA SER A 234 -4.96 6.13 -5.02
C SER A 234 -5.97 5.17 -4.40
N ASN A 235 -6.67 4.42 -5.24
CA ASN A 235 -7.57 3.34 -4.82
C ASN A 235 -6.83 2.08 -4.31
N VAL A 236 -5.50 2.13 -4.20
CA VAL A 236 -4.64 1.04 -3.70
C VAL A 236 -3.71 1.57 -2.60
N LEU A 237 -3.74 0.92 -1.44
CA LEU A 237 -2.78 1.10 -0.35
C LEU A 237 -1.79 -0.08 -0.35
N ARG A 238 -0.49 0.22 -0.25
CA ARG A 238 0.57 -0.79 -0.12
C ARG A 238 1.48 -0.43 1.05
N ILE A 239 1.63 -1.37 1.99
CA ILE A 239 2.61 -1.31 3.07
C ILE A 239 3.53 -2.52 2.90
N PRO A 240 4.78 -2.33 2.44
CA PRO A 240 5.68 -3.44 2.09
C PRO A 240 6.03 -4.37 3.26
N HIS A 241 6.09 -3.80 4.47
CA HIS A 241 6.47 -4.53 5.69
C HIS A 241 5.53 -4.17 6.81
N VAL A 242 4.61 -5.08 7.10
CA VAL A 242 3.65 -4.95 8.18
C VAL A 242 4.33 -5.19 9.53
N ASP A 243 4.02 -4.38 10.52
CA ASP A 243 4.42 -4.59 11.91
C ASP A 243 3.19 -4.63 12.84
N LYS A 244 3.43 -4.73 14.15
CA LYS A 244 2.38 -4.76 15.16
C LYS A 244 1.50 -3.50 15.15
N ASP A 245 2.03 -2.36 14.73
CA ASP A 245 1.34 -1.08 14.75
C ASP A 245 0.44 -0.93 13.51
N CYS A 246 0.71 -1.68 12.45
CA CYS A 246 -0.15 -1.78 11.27
C CYS A 246 -1.52 -2.44 11.57
N LYS A 247 -1.69 -3.08 12.73
CA LYS A 247 -2.97 -3.64 13.18
C LYS A 247 -4.02 -2.54 13.37
N GLY A 248 -5.26 -2.84 13.02
CA GLY A 248 -6.40 -1.98 13.33
C GLY A 248 -7.29 -1.70 12.12
N THR A 249 -8.11 -0.66 12.23
CA THR A 249 -9.13 -0.35 11.24
C THR A 249 -8.57 0.62 10.19
N TYR A 250 -8.61 0.19 8.93
CA TYR A 250 -8.36 1.03 7.77
C TYR A 250 -9.68 1.53 7.21
N GLU A 251 -9.68 2.76 6.72
CA GLU A 251 -10.85 3.37 6.07
C GLU A 251 -10.40 4.04 4.77
N LEU A 252 -11.00 3.61 3.67
CA LEU A 252 -10.89 4.29 2.39
C LEU A 252 -12.04 5.29 2.27
N ARG A 253 -11.72 6.55 2.01
CA ARG A 253 -12.68 7.61 1.68
C ARG A 253 -12.52 8.04 0.24
N VAL A 254 -13.64 8.10 -0.47
CA VAL A 254 -13.73 8.41 -1.88
C VAL A 254 -14.68 9.58 -2.06
N LYS A 255 -14.18 10.68 -2.63
CA LYS A 255 -14.93 11.94 -2.72
C LYS A 255 -14.94 12.49 -4.14
N ASN A 256 -16.12 12.91 -4.60
CA ASN A 256 -16.28 13.79 -5.75
C ASN A 256 -17.11 15.02 -5.34
N ARG A 257 -17.51 15.86 -6.29
CA ARG A 257 -18.30 17.06 -5.99
C ARG A 257 -19.75 16.79 -5.55
N PHE A 258 -20.29 15.59 -5.87
CA PHE A 258 -21.64 15.18 -5.47
C PHE A 258 -21.68 14.59 -4.06
N GLY A 259 -20.55 14.13 -3.54
CA GLY A 259 -20.46 13.67 -2.16
C GLY A 259 -19.26 12.77 -1.90
N GLU A 260 -19.33 12.11 -0.76
CA GLU A 260 -18.29 11.22 -0.26
C GLU A 260 -18.89 9.88 0.15
N ASN A 261 -18.13 8.82 -0.07
CA ASN A 261 -18.44 7.49 0.43
C ASN A 261 -17.20 6.89 1.09
N SER A 262 -17.40 5.99 2.04
CA SER A 262 -16.31 5.39 2.81
C SER A 262 -16.57 3.93 3.11
N GLN A 263 -15.50 3.14 3.17
CA GLN A 263 -15.54 1.72 3.55
C GLN A 263 -14.45 1.45 4.57
N LYS A 264 -14.81 0.76 5.66
CA LYS A 264 -13.89 0.33 6.72
C LYS A 264 -13.52 -1.14 6.58
N PHE A 265 -12.30 -1.47 6.97
CA PHE A 265 -11.76 -2.83 6.96
C PHE A 265 -10.80 -3.04 8.13
N ASP A 266 -10.97 -4.13 8.87
CA ASP A 266 -10.12 -4.45 10.02
C ASP A 266 -8.97 -5.37 9.63
N ILE A 267 -7.74 -4.90 9.85
CA ILE A 267 -6.53 -5.67 9.61
C ILE A 267 -6.04 -6.31 10.90
N LYS A 268 -5.88 -7.63 10.83
CA LYS A 268 -5.25 -8.44 11.87
C LYS A 268 -3.79 -8.68 11.51
N VAL A 269 -2.92 -8.45 12.48
CA VAL A 269 -1.49 -8.76 12.39
C VAL A 269 -1.12 -9.71 13.51
N LYS A 270 -0.45 -10.81 13.17
CA LYS A 270 0.15 -11.74 14.12
C LYS A 270 1.67 -11.62 14.10
N ALA A 271 2.28 -11.91 15.24
CA ALA A 271 3.73 -11.96 15.33
C ALA A 271 4.25 -13.04 14.38
N ARG A 272 5.33 -12.73 13.66
CA ARG A 272 6.02 -13.70 12.81
C ARG A 272 6.50 -14.85 13.70
N ARG A 273 6.12 -16.08 13.34
CA ARG A 273 6.60 -17.27 14.07
C ARG A 273 8.11 -17.40 13.84
N PRO A 274 8.92 -17.60 14.89
CA PRO A 274 10.35 -17.79 14.71
C PRO A 274 10.59 -19.11 13.97
N ASN A 275 11.41 -19.04 12.92
CA ASN A 275 11.88 -20.22 12.22
C ASN A 275 13.02 -20.90 13.00
N PRO A 276 13.14 -22.23 12.95
CA PRO A 276 14.20 -22.95 13.64
C PRO A 276 15.59 -22.61 13.07
N SER A 277 16.62 -22.64 13.92
CA SER A 277 18.03 -22.52 13.51
C SER A 277 18.55 -23.76 12.78
N GLU A 278 18.05 -24.93 13.19
CA GLU A 278 18.29 -26.22 12.58
C GLU A 278 17.18 -27.19 12.97
N LYS A 279 17.09 -28.32 12.26
CA LYS A 279 16.19 -29.42 12.60
C LYS A 279 17.01 -30.69 12.78
N LYS A 280 16.90 -31.32 13.95
CA LYS A 280 17.64 -32.55 14.29
C LYS A 280 16.73 -33.56 14.95
N ALA A 281 16.90 -34.83 14.58
CA ALA A 281 16.18 -35.93 15.20
C ALA A 281 17.13 -37.02 15.68
N LEU A 282 16.88 -37.54 16.89
CA LEU A 282 17.52 -38.74 17.41
C LEU A 282 16.46 -39.84 17.51
N LEU A 283 16.65 -40.91 16.77
CA LEU A 283 15.77 -42.08 16.76
C LEU A 283 16.54 -43.25 17.35
N ILE A 284 16.06 -43.77 18.48
CA ILE A 284 16.60 -44.96 19.14
C ILE A 284 15.55 -46.05 19.03
N SER A 285 15.92 -47.20 18.47
CA SER A 285 15.04 -48.38 18.48
C SER A 285 15.71 -49.61 19.03
N ILE A 286 15.00 -50.32 19.89
CA ILE A 286 15.49 -51.55 20.52
C ILE A 286 14.53 -52.68 20.16
N GLU A 287 15.05 -53.68 19.46
CA GLU A 287 14.31 -54.85 19.04
C GLU A 287 14.90 -56.13 19.66
N ASP A 288 16.23 -56.27 19.62
CA ASP A 288 16.95 -57.51 19.95
C ASP A 288 17.25 -57.65 21.45
N TYR A 289 16.20 -57.70 22.27
CA TYR A 289 16.31 -58.06 23.67
C TYR A 289 16.63 -59.55 23.83
N LYS A 290 17.53 -59.88 24.77
CA LYS A 290 17.92 -61.27 25.06
C LYS A 290 16.70 -62.17 25.33
N ASP A 291 15.74 -61.66 26.08
CA ASP A 291 14.44 -62.27 26.36
C ASP A 291 13.36 -61.25 25.97
N ASN A 292 12.28 -61.68 25.29
CA ASN A 292 11.18 -60.80 24.78
C ASN A 292 11.53 -59.88 23.59
N ARG A 293 12.19 -60.43 22.56
CA ARG A 293 12.43 -59.74 21.28
C ARG A 293 11.14 -59.17 20.65
N LEU A 294 11.21 -57.95 20.12
CA LEU A 294 10.14 -57.25 19.38
C LEU A 294 10.26 -57.48 17.87
N HIS A 295 9.38 -56.88 17.06
CA HIS A 295 9.32 -57.12 15.61
C HIS A 295 9.32 -55.89 14.71
N THR A 296 8.82 -54.74 15.19
CA THR A 296 8.71 -53.51 14.37
C THR A 296 9.68 -52.37 14.70
N PRO A 297 10.30 -52.24 15.90
CA PRO A 297 11.04 -51.03 16.27
C PRO A 297 12.10 -50.55 15.27
N HIS A 298 12.87 -51.47 14.66
CA HIS A 298 13.87 -51.09 13.67
C HIS A 298 13.24 -50.49 12.40
N ASN A 299 12.18 -51.11 11.89
CA ASN A 299 11.45 -50.63 10.72
C ASN A 299 10.73 -49.31 11.02
N ASP A 300 10.23 -49.15 12.22
CA ASP A 300 9.55 -47.95 12.69
C ASP A 300 10.49 -46.73 12.69
N ALA A 301 11.65 -46.87 13.33
CA ALA A 301 12.65 -45.82 13.35
C ALA A 301 13.17 -45.47 11.95
N LYS A 302 13.35 -46.48 11.08
CA LYS A 302 13.74 -46.25 9.69
C LYS A 302 12.68 -45.49 8.90
N ALA A 303 11.41 -45.88 9.01
CA ALA A 303 10.30 -45.24 8.32
C ALA A 303 10.11 -43.78 8.78
N LEU A 304 10.27 -43.52 10.09
CA LEU A 304 10.22 -42.16 10.61
C LEU A 304 11.41 -41.31 10.16
N LYS A 305 12.62 -41.87 10.14
CA LYS A 305 13.81 -41.20 9.58
C LYS A 305 13.55 -40.73 8.15
N GLU A 306 13.09 -41.64 7.29
CA GLU A 306 12.78 -41.32 5.89
C GLU A 306 11.69 -40.24 5.75
N CYS A 307 10.75 -40.15 6.69
CA CYS A 307 9.74 -39.10 6.69
C CYS A 307 10.31 -37.77 7.18
N LEU A 308 11.06 -37.76 8.29
CA LEU A 308 11.63 -36.56 8.90
C LEU A 308 12.69 -35.91 8.01
N GLU A 309 13.48 -36.69 7.27
CA GLU A 309 14.43 -36.17 6.29
C GLU A 309 13.74 -35.37 5.17
N LYS A 310 12.47 -35.65 4.85
CA LYS A 310 11.67 -34.84 3.90
C LYS A 310 11.22 -33.50 4.47
N TYR A 311 11.40 -33.29 5.78
CA TYR A 311 11.16 -32.04 6.49
C TYR A 311 12.48 -31.36 6.90
N ASP A 312 13.60 -31.72 6.26
CA ASP A 312 14.96 -31.18 6.49
C ASP A 312 15.55 -31.50 7.87
N PHE A 313 15.06 -32.53 8.56
CA PHE A 313 15.68 -33.02 9.79
C PHE A 313 16.96 -33.79 9.50
N HIS A 314 18.04 -33.43 10.18
CA HIS A 314 19.24 -34.24 10.25
C HIS A 314 19.02 -35.36 11.28
N CYS A 315 18.83 -36.58 10.79
CA CYS A 315 18.42 -37.72 11.62
C CYS A 315 19.60 -38.62 12.01
N THR A 316 19.79 -38.85 13.30
CA THR A 316 20.67 -39.87 13.86
C THR A 316 19.83 -41.08 14.25
N LEU A 317 20.19 -42.27 13.76
CA LEU A 317 19.48 -43.52 14.03
C LEU A 317 20.43 -44.47 14.78
N GLU A 318 20.02 -44.96 15.93
CA GLU A 318 20.75 -45.90 16.76
C GLU A 318 19.87 -47.11 17.08
N GLN A 319 20.46 -48.30 17.09
CA GLN A 319 19.73 -49.56 17.22
C GLN A 319 20.33 -50.44 18.32
N ASP A 320 19.47 -51.11 19.07
CA ASP A 320 19.79 -52.11 20.09
C ASP A 320 20.87 -51.67 21.10
N LEU A 321 20.82 -50.40 21.50
CA LEU A 321 21.73 -49.84 22.49
C LEU A 321 21.42 -50.37 23.90
N PRO A 322 22.44 -50.76 24.68
CA PRO A 322 22.27 -50.97 26.11
C PRO A 322 22.00 -49.64 26.82
N ALA A 323 21.39 -49.69 28.01
CA ALA A 323 20.90 -48.50 28.71
C ALA A 323 21.98 -47.42 28.93
N ASN A 324 23.19 -47.85 29.31
CA ASN A 324 24.31 -46.94 29.52
C ASN A 324 24.85 -46.25 28.24
N GLN A 325 24.54 -46.78 27.06
CA GLN A 325 24.87 -46.17 25.78
C GLN A 325 23.76 -45.24 25.29
N ILE A 326 22.50 -45.54 25.62
CA ILE A 326 21.37 -44.63 25.35
C ILE A 326 21.65 -43.26 25.97
N GLU A 327 22.01 -43.20 27.26
CA GLU A 327 22.34 -41.93 27.94
C GLU A 327 23.48 -41.17 27.23
N LYS A 328 24.57 -41.87 26.90
CA LYS A 328 25.73 -41.26 26.23
C LYS A 328 25.40 -40.72 24.85
N VAL A 329 24.59 -41.44 24.08
CA VAL A 329 24.14 -41.02 22.75
C VAL A 329 23.25 -39.79 22.87
N VAL A 330 22.31 -39.78 23.82
CA VAL A 330 21.43 -38.63 24.08
C VAL A 330 22.26 -37.39 24.42
N GLU A 331 23.20 -37.50 25.35
CA GLU A 331 24.08 -36.40 25.74
C GLU A 331 24.92 -35.88 24.56
N LYS A 332 25.55 -36.80 23.81
CA LYS A 332 26.39 -36.46 22.66
C LYS A 332 25.59 -35.81 21.54
N PHE A 333 24.39 -36.30 21.27
CA PHE A 333 23.49 -35.73 20.26
C PHE A 333 23.07 -34.31 20.64
N PHE A 334 22.57 -34.11 21.87
CA PHE A 334 22.15 -32.79 22.32
C PHE A 334 23.30 -31.78 22.42
N ALA A 335 24.53 -32.24 22.69
CA ALA A 335 25.73 -31.39 22.65
C ALA A 335 26.03 -30.79 21.27
N THR A 336 25.41 -31.28 20.20
CA THR A 336 25.55 -30.70 18.85
C THR A 336 24.50 -29.62 18.54
N LEU A 337 23.53 -29.38 19.42
CA LEU A 337 22.39 -28.51 19.16
C LEU A 337 22.79 -27.03 19.15
N GLN A 338 22.25 -26.31 18.18
CA GLN A 338 22.18 -24.86 18.18
C GLN A 338 20.95 -24.38 18.95
N LYS A 339 21.07 -23.19 19.55
CA LYS A 339 19.93 -22.49 20.15
C LYS A 339 18.82 -22.28 19.11
N ASP A 340 17.56 -22.34 19.53
CA ASP A 340 16.36 -22.21 18.71
C ASP A 340 16.16 -23.35 17.69
N ALA A 341 16.75 -24.53 17.91
CA ALA A 341 16.55 -25.69 17.05
C ALA A 341 15.15 -26.32 17.22
N PHE A 342 14.65 -26.99 16.17
CA PHE A 342 13.63 -28.01 16.31
C PHE A 342 14.29 -29.36 16.56
N VAL A 343 13.91 -30.01 17.66
CA VAL A 343 14.53 -31.25 18.11
C VAL A 343 13.45 -32.31 18.30
N LEU A 344 13.64 -33.48 17.70
CA LEU A 344 12.76 -34.62 17.87
C LEU A 344 13.55 -35.79 18.46
N PHE A 345 13.05 -36.37 19.54
CA PHE A 345 13.55 -37.61 20.12
C PHE A 345 12.49 -38.68 19.93
N TYR A 346 12.85 -39.79 19.29
CA TYR A 346 11.99 -40.96 19.14
C TYR A 346 12.63 -42.16 19.85
N PHE A 347 11.83 -42.87 20.63
CA PHE A 347 12.19 -44.17 21.18
C PHE A 347 11.12 -45.20 20.80
N GLY A 348 11.54 -46.32 20.20
CA GLY A 348 10.70 -47.49 19.94
C GLY A 348 11.28 -48.73 20.60
N GLY A 349 10.52 -49.40 21.48
CA GLY A 349 11.00 -50.57 22.20
C GLY A 349 10.17 -50.89 23.44
N HIS A 350 10.73 -51.70 24.34
CA HIS A 350 10.09 -51.93 25.64
C HIS A 350 10.21 -50.71 26.54
N GLY A 351 9.14 -50.47 27.29
CA GLY A 351 9.02 -49.35 28.22
C GLY A 351 8.20 -49.76 29.42
N MET A 352 8.39 -49.01 30.50
CA MET A 352 7.64 -49.17 31.74
C MET A 352 7.37 -47.82 32.39
N MET A 353 6.42 -47.81 33.32
CA MET A 353 6.15 -46.66 34.17
C MET A 353 6.37 -47.04 35.63
N GLU A 354 7.16 -46.27 36.37
CA GLU A 354 7.35 -46.46 37.80
C GLU A 354 7.36 -45.11 38.49
N ASN A 355 6.65 -44.97 39.63
CA ASN A 355 6.48 -43.69 40.33
C ASN A 355 6.05 -42.50 39.42
N ARG A 356 5.19 -42.74 38.42
CA ARG A 356 4.73 -41.76 37.41
C ARG A 356 5.80 -41.26 36.43
N VAL A 357 6.96 -41.89 36.41
CA VAL A 357 8.04 -41.59 35.46
C VAL A 357 8.08 -42.69 34.42
N LEU A 358 8.23 -42.30 33.15
CA LEU A 358 8.39 -43.22 32.03
C LEU A 358 9.86 -43.59 31.85
N TYR A 359 10.11 -44.87 31.67
CA TYR A 359 11.44 -45.45 31.52
C TYR A 359 11.52 -46.27 30.24
N MET A 360 12.55 -45.98 29.43
CA MET A 360 12.92 -46.70 28.22
C MET A 360 13.91 -47.80 28.59
N ILE A 361 13.70 -49.01 28.08
CA ILE A 361 14.49 -50.20 28.47
C ILE A 361 15.55 -50.50 27.40
N GLY A 362 16.82 -50.58 27.81
CA GLY A 362 17.95 -50.90 26.94
C GLY A 362 18.04 -52.37 26.54
N SER A 363 18.78 -52.68 25.47
CA SER A 363 18.91 -54.04 24.92
C SER A 363 19.55 -55.05 25.88
N ASP A 364 20.34 -54.58 26.86
CA ASP A 364 21.01 -55.38 27.87
C ASP A 364 20.12 -55.77 29.05
N ALA A 365 18.84 -55.39 29.01
CA ALA A 365 17.91 -55.66 30.09
C ALA A 365 17.77 -57.15 30.41
N ASP A 366 18.00 -57.47 31.68
CA ASP A 366 17.56 -58.72 32.30
C ASP A 366 16.25 -58.44 33.03
N PHE A 367 15.13 -58.99 32.51
CA PHE A 367 13.76 -58.76 32.99
C PHE A 367 13.47 -59.33 34.39
N SER A 368 14.50 -59.65 35.18
CA SER A 368 14.37 -59.89 36.61
C SER A 368 14.00 -58.59 37.37
N PRO A 369 13.10 -58.63 38.37
CA PRO A 369 12.64 -57.41 39.08
C PRO A 369 13.72 -56.70 39.91
N GLN A 370 14.83 -57.37 40.22
CA GLN A 370 15.85 -56.87 41.14
C GLN A 370 16.86 -55.97 40.43
N ASN A 371 17.11 -54.78 40.97
CA ASN A 371 18.07 -53.80 40.43
C ASN A 371 17.84 -53.44 38.95
N PHE A 372 16.57 -53.46 38.50
CA PHE A 372 16.19 -53.20 37.11
C PHE A 372 16.49 -51.77 36.66
N ILE A 373 16.64 -50.83 37.61
CA ILE A 373 16.98 -49.42 37.37
C ILE A 373 18.23 -49.19 36.51
N LYS A 374 19.20 -50.12 36.51
CA LYS A 374 20.44 -50.00 35.73
C LYS A 374 20.25 -50.25 34.22
N TYR A 375 19.13 -50.84 33.83
CA TYR A 375 18.81 -51.19 32.44
C TYR A 375 17.84 -50.20 31.78
N VAL A 376 17.59 -49.06 32.43
CA VAL A 376 16.57 -48.11 31.97
C VAL A 376 17.05 -46.67 31.99
N VAL A 377 16.45 -45.86 31.11
CA VAL A 377 16.69 -44.42 31.00
C VAL A 377 15.34 -43.72 31.14
N SER A 378 15.25 -42.69 31.99
CA SER A 378 13.98 -41.97 32.20
C SER A 378 13.74 -40.94 31.11
N GLU A 379 12.47 -40.74 30.71
CA GLU A 379 12.10 -39.64 29.80
C GLU A 379 12.53 -38.28 30.39
N ASP A 380 12.36 -38.10 31.70
CA ASP A 380 12.70 -36.86 32.39
C ASP A 380 14.21 -36.55 32.27
N SER A 381 15.08 -37.57 32.28
CA SER A 381 16.53 -37.35 32.06
C SER A 381 16.86 -36.87 30.64
N VAL A 382 16.14 -37.35 29.63
CA VAL A 382 16.27 -36.89 28.24
C VAL A 382 15.79 -35.45 28.10
N ILE A 383 14.64 -35.15 28.73
CA ILE A 383 14.09 -33.80 28.81
C ILE A 383 15.12 -32.88 29.50
N ASP A 384 15.58 -33.17 30.71
CA ASP A 384 16.60 -32.37 31.41
C ASP A 384 17.87 -32.14 30.58
N ALA A 385 18.33 -33.17 29.86
CA ALA A 385 19.54 -33.09 29.04
C ALA A 385 19.41 -32.09 27.87
N VAL A 386 18.22 -31.94 27.27
CA VAL A 386 18.02 -31.02 26.15
C VAL A 386 17.79 -29.57 26.60
N GLN A 387 17.25 -29.36 27.82
CA GLN A 387 16.80 -28.06 28.30
C GLN A 387 17.88 -26.97 28.19
N LYS A 388 19.12 -27.32 28.57
CA LYS A 388 20.27 -26.39 28.58
C LYS A 388 20.65 -25.85 27.20
N TYR A 389 20.24 -26.50 26.11
CA TYR A 389 20.53 -26.08 24.74
C TYR A 389 19.46 -25.16 24.15
N GLN A 390 18.39 -24.87 24.91
CA GLN A 390 17.35 -23.90 24.54
C GLN A 390 16.78 -24.13 23.12
N PRO A 391 16.25 -25.34 22.81
CA PRO A 391 15.57 -25.56 21.54
C PRO A 391 14.33 -24.67 21.45
N LEU A 392 13.92 -24.32 20.24
CA LEU A 392 12.67 -23.62 20.00
C LEU A 392 11.47 -24.54 20.22
N MET A 393 11.62 -25.80 19.77
CA MET A 393 10.67 -26.89 19.97
C MET A 393 11.41 -28.18 20.30
N PHE A 394 10.97 -28.90 21.32
CA PHE A 394 11.38 -30.28 21.60
C PHE A 394 10.16 -31.21 21.59
N ALA A 395 10.24 -32.30 20.84
CA ALA A 395 9.22 -33.35 20.82
C ALA A 395 9.84 -34.70 21.23
N SER A 396 9.35 -35.26 22.34
CA SER A 396 9.63 -36.63 22.78
C SER A 396 8.50 -37.53 22.30
N ILE A 397 8.80 -38.51 21.46
CA ILE A 397 7.86 -39.50 20.94
C ILE A 397 8.26 -40.87 21.47
N LEU A 398 7.49 -41.43 22.39
CA LEU A 398 7.75 -42.74 22.98
C LEU A 398 6.74 -43.75 22.46
N ASP A 399 7.21 -44.67 21.61
CA ASP A 399 6.45 -45.82 21.14
C ASP A 399 6.79 -47.07 21.96
N MET A 400 6.19 -47.13 23.16
CA MET A 400 6.48 -48.16 24.15
C MET A 400 5.29 -48.38 25.10
N CYS A 401 5.25 -49.54 25.76
CA CYS A 401 4.25 -49.81 26.80
C CYS A 401 4.43 -48.89 28.03
N GLN A 402 3.35 -48.68 28.78
CA GLN A 402 3.36 -47.86 30.01
C GLN A 402 2.90 -48.65 31.24
N ASN A 403 3.16 -49.95 31.27
CA ASN A 403 2.77 -50.81 32.37
C ASN A 403 3.68 -50.59 33.58
N SER A 404 3.12 -50.70 34.78
CA SER A 404 3.91 -50.80 36.02
C SER A 404 4.69 -52.10 36.03
N ALA A 405 6.00 -52.01 36.29
CA ALA A 405 6.87 -53.18 36.43
C ALA A 405 6.96 -53.67 37.89
N ASN A 406 6.42 -52.91 38.87
CA ASN A 406 6.47 -53.20 40.31
C ASN A 406 7.90 -53.55 40.77
N CYS A 407 8.85 -52.73 40.33
CA CYS A 407 10.27 -52.97 40.51
C CYS A 407 10.81 -52.16 41.70
N ASP A 408 11.69 -52.78 42.48
CA ASP A 408 12.24 -52.15 43.68
C ASP A 408 13.24 -51.03 43.34
N ASN A 409 13.45 -50.10 44.27
CA ASN A 409 14.49 -49.06 44.25
C ASN A 409 14.36 -47.93 43.21
N PHE A 410 13.17 -47.70 42.66
CA PHE A 410 12.94 -46.52 41.82
C PHE A 410 12.71 -45.27 42.66
N PRO A 411 13.35 -44.13 42.33
CA PRO A 411 13.17 -42.88 43.06
C PRO A 411 11.73 -42.37 42.88
N LYS A 412 11.17 -41.77 43.94
CA LYS A 412 9.99 -40.92 43.82
C LYS A 412 10.46 -39.56 43.35
N ILE A 413 10.12 -39.20 42.11
CA ILE A 413 10.49 -37.92 41.52
C ILE A 413 9.30 -36.97 41.64
N GLU A 414 9.46 -35.85 42.33
CA GLU A 414 8.57 -34.69 42.26
C GLU A 414 9.22 -33.67 41.31
N SER A 415 8.83 -33.67 40.03
CA SER A 415 9.38 -32.68 39.10
C SER A 415 8.74 -31.31 39.35
N LYS A 416 9.59 -30.30 39.58
CA LYS A 416 9.25 -28.86 39.62
C LYS A 416 9.84 -28.15 38.40
N GLN A 417 9.83 -28.80 37.24
CA GLN A 417 10.45 -28.23 36.04
C GLN A 417 9.63 -27.05 35.51
N THR A 418 10.29 -25.90 35.41
CA THR A 418 9.83 -24.78 34.60
C THR A 418 10.50 -24.92 33.23
N TRP A 419 9.67 -24.92 32.19
CA TRP A 419 10.11 -25.13 30.81
C TRP A 419 9.88 -23.87 30.00
N ASP A 420 10.91 -23.41 29.29
CA ASP A 420 10.87 -22.10 28.61
C ASP A 420 10.58 -22.16 27.11
N CYS A 421 10.60 -23.34 26.49
CA CYS A 421 10.28 -23.53 25.08
C CYS A 421 9.03 -24.39 24.85
N THR A 422 8.70 -24.66 23.59
CA THR A 422 7.62 -25.60 23.27
C THR A 422 8.09 -27.03 23.53
N LEU A 423 7.40 -27.74 24.42
CA LEU A 423 7.62 -29.16 24.71
C LEU A 423 6.40 -29.97 24.30
N PHE A 424 6.61 -31.03 23.51
CA PHE A 424 5.63 -32.06 23.24
C PHE A 424 6.10 -33.40 23.80
N ARG A 425 5.26 -34.04 24.62
CA ARG A 425 5.44 -35.43 25.07
C ARG A 425 4.33 -36.25 24.41
N CYS A 426 4.71 -37.04 23.43
CA CYS A 426 3.83 -37.83 22.57
C CYS A 426 4.02 -39.30 22.91
N TYR A 427 2.93 -39.97 23.25
CA TYR A 427 2.95 -41.35 23.71
C TYR A 427 2.08 -42.21 22.82
N SER A 428 2.58 -43.37 22.38
CA SER A 428 1.81 -44.28 21.54
C SER A 428 0.66 -44.97 22.27
N THR A 429 0.66 -44.92 23.61
CA THR A 429 -0.40 -45.44 24.48
C THR A 429 -0.49 -44.62 25.76
N SER A 430 -1.42 -44.95 26.65
CA SER A 430 -1.66 -44.26 27.92
C SER A 430 -1.30 -45.13 29.12
N GLN A 431 -1.34 -44.55 30.31
CA GLN A 431 -0.92 -45.20 31.55
C GLN A 431 -1.56 -46.59 31.74
N ASN A 432 -0.73 -47.58 32.10
CA ASN A 432 -1.11 -48.99 32.29
C ASN A 432 -1.71 -49.66 31.05
N ARG A 433 -1.38 -49.18 29.85
CA ARG A 433 -1.77 -49.80 28.59
C ARG A 433 -0.55 -50.22 27.76
N LYS A 434 -0.79 -51.14 26.84
CA LYS A 434 0.23 -51.64 25.91
C LYS A 434 0.28 -50.76 24.64
N ALA A 435 1.48 -50.65 24.09
CA ALA A 435 1.68 -50.24 22.70
C ALA A 435 1.72 -51.51 21.86
N LEU A 436 1.00 -51.56 20.74
CA LEU A 436 0.78 -52.79 19.99
C LEU A 436 1.68 -52.88 18.76
N GLU A 437 2.34 -54.02 18.63
CA GLU A 437 2.93 -54.50 17.39
C GLU A 437 2.14 -55.71 16.87
N LYS A 438 1.91 -55.75 15.55
CA LYS A 438 1.24 -56.87 14.89
C LYS A 438 2.31 -57.69 14.16
N LYS A 439 2.42 -58.98 14.50
CA LYS A 439 3.38 -59.87 13.87
C LYS A 439 3.16 -59.93 12.35
N GLY A 440 4.20 -59.62 11.58
CA GLY A 440 4.14 -59.57 10.11
C GLY A 440 3.70 -58.22 9.52
N SER A 441 3.38 -57.23 10.36
CA SER A 441 3.20 -55.84 9.91
C SER A 441 4.56 -55.16 9.70
N GLU A 442 4.61 -54.22 8.74
CA GLU A 442 5.83 -53.45 8.44
C GLU A 442 6.20 -52.51 9.60
N ASN A 443 5.19 -51.85 10.18
CA ASN A 443 5.33 -50.86 11.24
C ASN A 443 4.39 -51.13 12.42
N SER A 444 4.70 -50.57 13.60
CA SER A 444 3.78 -50.49 14.72
C SER A 444 2.51 -49.72 14.32
N VAL A 445 1.41 -49.93 15.04
CA VAL A 445 0.15 -49.23 14.74
C VAL A 445 0.34 -47.71 14.85
N TYR A 446 1.11 -47.26 15.83
CA TYR A 446 1.36 -45.83 16.03
C TYR A 446 2.20 -45.24 14.89
N VAL A 447 3.31 -45.90 14.52
CA VAL A 447 4.21 -45.40 13.49
C VAL A 447 3.60 -45.49 12.09
N LYS A 448 2.75 -46.48 11.82
CA LYS A 448 1.91 -46.53 10.62
C LYS A 448 1.12 -45.23 10.44
N HIS A 449 0.33 -44.83 11.46
CA HIS A 449 -0.49 -43.62 11.40
C HIS A 449 0.33 -42.33 11.41
N LEU A 450 1.44 -42.30 12.17
CA LEU A 450 2.34 -41.15 12.20
C LEU A 450 3.01 -40.92 10.83
N ARG A 451 3.51 -41.98 10.19
CA ARG A 451 4.06 -41.94 8.83
C ARG A 451 3.01 -41.46 7.83
N GLU A 452 1.79 -41.99 7.88
CA GLU A 452 0.72 -41.55 6.97
C GLU A 452 0.38 -40.06 7.13
N ALA A 453 0.31 -39.57 8.37
CA ALA A 453 0.07 -38.17 8.66
C ALA A 453 1.21 -37.27 8.13
N LEU A 454 2.47 -37.63 8.40
CA LEU A 454 3.65 -36.92 7.91
C LEU A 454 3.73 -36.88 6.38
N LEU A 455 3.21 -37.89 5.68
CA LEU A 455 3.24 -37.91 4.22
C LEU A 455 2.10 -37.10 3.59
N ARG A 456 0.95 -36.99 4.25
CA ARG A 456 -0.27 -36.37 3.70
C ARG A 456 -0.47 -34.92 4.12
N ASP A 457 0.03 -34.53 5.28
CA ASP A 457 -0.34 -33.28 5.94
C ASP A 457 0.89 -32.44 6.31
N LYS A 458 1.41 -31.72 5.31
CA LYS A 458 2.61 -30.90 5.48
C LYS A 458 2.34 -29.55 6.14
N ASP A 459 1.10 -29.08 6.12
CA ASP A 459 0.75 -27.71 6.53
C ASP A 459 0.13 -27.62 7.93
N SER A 460 -0.16 -28.75 8.57
CA SER A 460 -0.65 -28.75 9.95
C SER A 460 0.42 -28.35 10.95
N THR A 461 -0.01 -27.72 12.05
CA THR A 461 0.83 -27.57 13.24
C THR A 461 1.22 -28.96 13.75
N PHE A 462 2.37 -29.09 14.41
CA PHE A 462 2.81 -30.36 14.97
C PHE A 462 1.79 -30.91 15.98
N TYR A 463 1.18 -30.04 16.79
CA TYR A 463 0.15 -30.42 17.75
C TYR A 463 -1.10 -31.00 17.07
N ASP A 464 -1.58 -30.35 15.99
CA ASP A 464 -2.73 -30.85 15.23
C ASP A 464 -2.42 -32.16 14.51
N LEU A 465 -1.20 -32.29 13.98
CA LEU A 465 -0.73 -33.51 13.34
C LEU A 465 -0.73 -34.69 14.33
N ILE A 466 -0.16 -34.52 15.52
CA ILE A 466 -0.17 -35.57 16.54
C ILE A 466 -1.59 -35.90 17.01
N ASN A 467 -2.47 -34.91 17.18
CA ASN A 467 -3.87 -35.18 17.52
C ASN A 467 -4.62 -35.93 16.43
N LYS A 468 -4.31 -35.69 15.15
CA LYS A 468 -4.82 -36.49 14.02
C LYS A 468 -4.34 -37.94 14.11
N VAL A 469 -3.04 -38.16 14.36
CA VAL A 469 -2.47 -39.49 14.57
C VAL A 469 -3.17 -40.21 15.71
N ASN A 470 -3.34 -39.54 16.86
CA ASN A 470 -4.00 -40.12 18.03
C ASN A 470 -5.43 -40.58 17.71
N ARG A 471 -6.21 -39.75 16.98
CA ARG A 471 -7.57 -40.14 16.54
C ARG A 471 -7.55 -41.35 15.62
N SER A 472 -6.62 -41.41 14.66
CA SER A 472 -6.53 -42.55 13.74
C SER A 472 -6.17 -43.85 14.45
N VAL A 473 -5.26 -43.79 15.42
CA VAL A 473 -4.89 -44.96 16.25
C VAL A 473 -6.07 -45.40 17.12
N ILE A 474 -6.74 -44.47 17.81
CA ILE A 474 -7.93 -44.79 18.63
C ILE A 474 -9.02 -45.46 17.79
N ASN A 475 -9.23 -45.00 16.56
CA ASN A 475 -10.23 -45.58 15.66
C ASN A 475 -9.84 -46.99 15.16
N GLU A 476 -8.55 -47.29 14.94
CA GLU A 476 -8.11 -48.63 14.53
C GLU A 476 -8.07 -49.62 15.71
N GLU A 477 -7.77 -49.14 16.90
CA GLU A 477 -7.50 -49.94 18.09
C GLU A 477 -8.58 -49.79 19.19
N GLU A 478 -9.80 -49.45 18.78
CA GLU A 478 -10.95 -49.23 19.67
C GLU A 478 -11.18 -50.44 20.60
N ASP A 479 -11.01 -51.67 20.07
CA ASP A 479 -11.22 -52.92 20.79
C ASP A 479 -10.01 -53.40 21.61
N THR A 480 -8.80 -53.01 21.24
CA THR A 480 -7.55 -53.48 21.88
C THR A 480 -7.08 -52.56 22.99
N GLY A 481 -7.61 -51.34 23.04
CA GLY A 481 -7.42 -50.38 24.11
C GLY A 481 -6.14 -49.55 23.99
N GLN A 482 -5.40 -49.58 22.88
CA GLN A 482 -4.30 -48.65 22.67
C GLN A 482 -4.84 -47.21 22.55
N MET A 483 -4.48 -46.36 23.51
CA MET A 483 -4.97 -44.98 23.60
C MET A 483 -3.79 -44.02 23.71
N PRO A 484 -3.27 -43.51 22.59
CA PRO A 484 -2.17 -42.56 22.60
C PRO A 484 -2.56 -41.23 23.24
N GLU A 485 -1.56 -40.53 23.78
CA GLU A 485 -1.72 -39.27 24.50
C GLU A 485 -0.67 -38.27 24.02
N VAL A 486 -1.02 -36.98 24.01
CA VAL A 486 -0.06 -35.89 23.85
C VAL A 486 -0.20 -34.91 25.00
N ARG A 487 0.92 -34.56 25.63
CA ARG A 487 1.01 -33.48 26.62
C ARG A 487 1.90 -32.40 26.05
N ALA A 488 1.50 -31.14 26.20
CA ALA A 488 2.25 -30.03 25.64
C ALA A 488 2.39 -28.86 26.62
N ILE A 489 3.53 -28.16 26.56
CA ILE A 489 3.83 -26.96 27.33
C ILE A 489 4.20 -25.84 26.35
N ARG A 490 3.66 -24.63 26.56
CA ARG A 490 3.90 -23.43 25.73
C ARG A 490 3.72 -23.72 24.23
N ILE A 491 2.50 -24.13 23.86
CA ILE A 491 2.16 -24.49 22.48
C ILE A 491 2.32 -23.25 21.59
N HIS A 492 3.14 -23.38 20.56
CA HIS A 492 3.18 -22.48 19.41
C HIS A 492 2.74 -23.27 18.17
N ASP A 493 2.26 -22.57 17.16
CA ASP A 493 1.79 -23.16 15.90
C ASP A 493 2.96 -23.57 14.98
N PHE A 494 3.98 -24.21 15.52
CA PHE A 494 5.12 -24.72 14.76
C PHE A 494 4.68 -25.86 13.86
N LYS A 495 5.20 -25.87 12.62
CA LYS A 495 5.00 -26.94 11.66
C LYS A 495 6.34 -27.60 11.39
N LEU A 496 6.37 -28.91 11.19
CA LEU A 496 7.62 -29.58 10.79
C LEU A 496 8.14 -29.06 9.45
N SER A 497 7.28 -28.48 8.61
CA SER A 497 7.60 -27.84 7.34
C SER A 497 8.18 -26.43 7.44
N ASP A 498 8.20 -25.80 8.63
CA ASP A 498 8.76 -24.46 8.82
C ASP A 498 10.21 -24.41 8.34
N ALA A 499 10.55 -23.50 7.43
CA ALA A 499 11.89 -23.45 6.86
C ALA A 499 12.96 -23.14 7.92
N VAL A 500 14.15 -23.72 7.80
CA VAL A 500 15.30 -23.35 8.62
C VAL A 500 15.71 -21.91 8.30
N ARG A 501 15.93 -21.06 9.30
CA ARG A 501 16.36 -19.67 9.07
C ARG A 501 17.73 -19.66 8.37
N SER A 502 17.89 -18.83 7.35
CA SER A 502 19.19 -18.58 6.74
C SER A 502 20.14 -18.00 7.79
N SER A 503 21.40 -18.41 7.77
CA SER A 503 22.44 -17.71 8.54
C SER A 503 22.54 -16.30 7.99
N GLU A 504 22.08 -15.32 8.77
CA GLU A 504 22.38 -13.89 8.55
C GLU A 504 23.82 -13.57 8.97
#